data_AF-A0A1F8QB75-F1
#
_entry.id   AF-A0A1F8QB75-F1
#
_cell.length_a   1.000
_cell.length_b   1.000
_cell.length_c   1.000
_cell.angle_alpha   90.00
_cell.angle_beta   90.00
_cell.angle_gamma   90.00
#
_symmetry.space_group_name_H-M   'P 1'
#
loop_
_entity.id
_entity.type
_entity.pdbx_description
1 polymer ?
#
loop_
_entity_poly.entity_id
_entity_poly.type
_entity_poly.pdbx_seq_one_letter_code
_entity_poly.pdbx_strand_id
1 'polypeptide(L)'
;MALILVLVCLGITAAGYMLFPGRTNLLVFGVDYVDPAIVGTQARSDTIILATVDPVNSYIGLLSVPRDLWVPIPGFGENRINTAHYFAETQQPGNGPGVLLETVRQNFGIPVDYFLRMRFEGFRGVVEAMDGVDLELEKPMAGYPTGVHHLKARKALAFVRDRSGSDDFFRMEQSQVMLKSIIKTMSKPEKWPRIPVVLSAAMKMVNTNLPAWMWPRMIMSFLWVGPDGIDSRIIDREMVTPFTTDQGAQVLLPNWGLINPLVREMFQR
;
A
#
# COMPACT_ATOMS: atom_id res chain seq x y z
N MET A 1 -15.21 -39.20 -24.43
CA MET A 1 -16.11 -38.74 -23.34
C MET A 1 -15.36 -38.39 -22.06
N ALA A 2 -14.49 -39.28 -21.54
CA ALA A 2 -13.70 -39.02 -20.32
C ALA A 2 -12.79 -37.77 -20.40
N LEU A 3 -12.12 -37.54 -21.54
CA LEU A 3 -11.25 -36.36 -21.71
C LEU A 3 -12.00 -35.02 -21.66
N ILE A 4 -13.22 -34.96 -22.22
CA ILE A 4 -14.06 -33.75 -22.20
C ILE A 4 -14.54 -33.48 -20.76
N LEU A 5 -14.91 -34.52 -20.01
CA LEU A 5 -15.31 -34.39 -18.61
C LEU A 5 -14.15 -33.88 -17.74
N VAL A 6 -12.93 -34.38 -17.95
CA VAL A 6 -11.73 -33.91 -17.24
C VAL A 6 -11.41 -32.46 -17.58
N LEU A 7 -11.50 -32.05 -18.85
CA LEU A 7 -11.28 -30.66 -19.26
C LEU A 7 -12.35 -29.71 -18.71
N VAL A 8 -13.61 -30.13 -18.66
CA VAL A 8 -14.71 -29.36 -18.06
C VAL A 8 -14.50 -29.25 -16.54
N CYS A 9 -14.16 -30.34 -15.85
CA CYS A 9 -13.82 -30.30 -14.43
C CYS A 9 -12.62 -29.40 -14.16
N LEU A 10 -11.53 -29.52 -14.90
CA LEU A 10 -10.36 -28.62 -14.77
C LEU A 10 -10.74 -27.17 -15.04
N GLY A 11 -11.60 -26.91 -16.03
CA GLY A 11 -12.13 -25.58 -16.33
C GLY A 11 -12.97 -25.01 -15.18
N ILE A 12 -13.84 -25.81 -14.57
CA ILE A 12 -14.67 -25.42 -13.42
C ILE A 12 -13.80 -25.22 -12.17
N THR A 13 -12.81 -26.08 -11.92
CA THR A 13 -11.89 -25.94 -10.78
C THR A 13 -10.96 -24.73 -10.97
N ALA A 14 -10.47 -24.48 -12.20
CA ALA A 14 -9.68 -23.30 -12.52
C ALA A 14 -10.51 -22.01 -12.42
N ALA A 15 -11.75 -22.02 -12.92
CA ALA A 15 -12.69 -20.92 -12.74
C ALA A 15 -13.00 -20.70 -11.25
N GLY A 16 -13.24 -21.77 -10.49
CA GLY A 16 -13.45 -21.72 -9.05
C GLY A 16 -12.24 -21.16 -8.30
N TYR A 17 -11.02 -21.59 -8.63
CA TYR A 17 -9.80 -21.05 -8.06
C TYR A 17 -9.55 -19.58 -8.45
N MET A 18 -9.95 -19.17 -9.66
CA MET A 18 -9.86 -17.78 -10.12
C MET A 18 -10.94 -16.88 -9.50
N LEU A 19 -12.14 -17.42 -9.24
CA LEU A 19 -13.31 -16.68 -8.77
C LEU A 19 -13.55 -16.76 -7.26
N PHE A 20 -12.95 -17.73 -6.55
CA PHE A 20 -13.01 -17.88 -5.08
C PHE A 20 -11.60 -17.91 -4.49
N PRO A 21 -10.95 -16.74 -4.43
CA PRO A 21 -9.55 -16.69 -4.06
C PRO A 21 -9.39 -16.71 -2.53
N GLY A 22 -8.53 -17.59 -1.99
CA GLY A 22 -8.12 -17.49 -0.59
C GLY A 22 -7.48 -16.13 -0.26
N ARG A 23 -7.49 -15.76 1.03
CA ARG A 23 -6.89 -14.52 1.56
C ARG A 23 -5.48 -14.31 1.00
N THR A 24 -5.21 -13.11 0.54
CA THR A 24 -3.90 -12.72 -0.03
C THR A 24 -3.39 -11.49 0.70
N ASN A 25 -2.21 -11.60 1.31
CA ASN A 25 -1.54 -10.49 1.97
C ASN A 25 -0.43 -9.94 1.08
N LEU A 26 -0.32 -8.63 1.01
CA LEU A 26 0.65 -7.95 0.17
C LEU A 26 1.16 -6.68 0.84
N LEU A 27 2.42 -6.36 0.59
CA LEU A 27 3.04 -5.13 1.06
C LEU A 27 2.98 -4.06 -0.03
N VAL A 28 2.25 -2.96 0.20
CA VAL A 28 2.29 -1.80 -0.68
C VAL A 28 3.26 -0.78 -0.10
N PHE A 29 4.22 -0.31 -0.88
CA PHE A 29 5.11 0.74 -0.43
C PHE A 29 5.52 1.70 -1.54
N GLY A 30 5.71 2.97 -1.18
CA GLY A 30 6.17 4.01 -2.07
C GLY A 30 7.65 4.33 -1.81
N VAL A 31 8.46 4.32 -2.87
CA VAL A 31 9.86 4.78 -2.81
C VAL A 31 9.94 6.20 -3.35
N ASP A 32 10.48 7.14 -2.59
CA ASP A 32 10.61 8.52 -3.06
C ASP A 32 11.54 8.58 -4.29
N TYR A 33 11.24 9.45 -5.25
CA TYR A 33 12.07 9.59 -6.45
C TYR A 33 13.44 10.11 -6.04
N VAL A 34 14.47 9.36 -6.38
CA VAL A 34 15.84 9.84 -6.30
C VAL A 34 16.33 10.09 -7.71
N ASP A 35 16.77 11.32 -7.96
CA ASP A 35 17.37 11.70 -9.24
C ASP A 35 18.58 10.78 -9.51
N PRO A 36 18.55 9.96 -10.58
CA PRO A 36 19.65 9.06 -10.91
C PRO A 36 20.95 9.80 -11.26
N ALA A 37 20.92 11.12 -11.46
CA ALA A 37 22.11 11.95 -11.63
C ALA A 37 22.88 12.21 -10.31
N ILE A 38 22.29 11.88 -9.16
CA ILE A 38 22.92 12.06 -7.85
C ILE A 38 23.44 10.70 -7.35
N VAL A 39 24.74 10.47 -7.53
CA VAL A 39 25.43 9.28 -7.02
C VAL A 39 25.39 9.27 -5.49
N GLY A 40 24.85 8.21 -4.89
CA GLY A 40 24.87 7.99 -3.43
C GLY A 40 23.54 8.24 -2.70
N THR A 41 22.53 8.75 -3.38
CA THR A 41 21.16 8.80 -2.84
C THR A 41 20.40 7.57 -3.33
N GLN A 42 19.90 6.73 -2.42
CA GLN A 42 18.94 5.67 -2.73
C GLN A 42 17.63 5.96 -1.99
N ALA A 43 16.51 5.53 -2.60
CA ALA A 43 15.17 5.86 -2.13
C ALA A 43 14.83 5.18 -0.80
N ARG A 44 14.30 5.96 0.14
CA ARG A 44 13.66 5.44 1.37
C ARG A 44 12.18 5.15 1.10
N SER A 45 11.63 4.16 1.79
CA SER A 45 10.19 3.85 1.71
C SER A 45 9.43 4.81 2.62
N ASP A 46 8.78 5.80 2.03
CA ASP A 46 8.09 6.87 2.78
C ASP A 46 6.63 6.50 3.09
N THR A 47 6.09 5.50 2.40
CA THR A 47 4.76 4.93 2.67
C THR A 47 4.89 3.43 2.74
N ILE A 48 4.42 2.83 3.82
CA ILE A 48 4.41 1.38 4.04
C ILE A 48 2.98 1.01 4.46
N ILE A 49 2.33 0.17 3.68
CA ILE A 49 0.96 -0.29 3.90
C ILE A 49 0.96 -1.81 3.81
N LEU A 50 0.64 -2.47 4.91
CA LEU A 50 0.34 -3.90 4.89
C LEU A 50 -1.12 -4.06 4.46
N ALA A 51 -1.35 -4.79 3.38
CA ALA A 51 -2.68 -4.98 2.81
C ALA A 51 -3.08 -6.45 2.85
N THR A 52 -4.36 -6.71 3.10
CA THR A 52 -4.99 -8.02 2.98
C THR A 52 -6.22 -7.93 2.13
N VAL A 53 -6.42 -8.93 1.27
CA VAL A 53 -7.60 -9.08 0.44
C VAL A 53 -8.20 -10.43 0.76
N ASP A 54 -9.37 -10.39 1.39
CA ASP A 54 -10.14 -11.55 1.80
C ASP A 54 -11.53 -11.52 1.14
N PRO A 55 -11.64 -12.04 -0.08
CA PRO A 55 -12.89 -12.02 -0.83
C PRO A 55 -13.94 -12.99 -0.27
N VAL A 56 -13.55 -13.97 0.57
CA VAL A 56 -14.48 -14.90 1.23
C VAL A 56 -15.32 -14.13 2.25
N ASN A 57 -14.70 -13.22 3.00
CA ASN A 57 -15.37 -12.37 3.98
C ASN A 57 -15.77 -10.99 3.42
N SER A 58 -15.66 -10.78 2.10
CA SER A 58 -15.88 -9.49 1.45
C SER A 58 -15.14 -8.34 2.17
N TYR A 59 -13.85 -8.54 2.44
CA TYR A 59 -13.04 -7.63 3.24
C TYR A 59 -11.68 -7.31 2.60
N ILE A 60 -11.32 -6.03 2.59
CA ILE A 60 -9.97 -5.55 2.25
C ILE A 60 -9.47 -4.72 3.43
N GLY A 61 -8.36 -5.15 4.04
CA GLY A 61 -7.71 -4.43 5.13
C GLY A 61 -6.47 -3.70 4.64
N LEU A 62 -6.31 -2.43 5.01
CA LEU A 62 -5.14 -1.61 4.72
C LEU A 62 -4.59 -1.04 6.02
N LEU A 63 -3.45 -1.54 6.48
CA LEU A 63 -2.78 -1.08 7.70
C LEU A 63 -1.55 -0.24 7.33
N SER A 64 -1.63 1.07 7.56
CA SER A 64 -0.49 1.97 7.38
C SER A 64 0.49 1.88 8.55
N VAL A 65 1.75 1.62 8.21
CA VAL A 65 2.85 1.47 9.17
C VAL A 65 3.72 2.74 9.16
N PRO A 66 3.96 3.37 10.31
CA PRO A 66 4.85 4.51 10.44
C PRO A 66 6.25 4.19 9.94
N ARG A 67 6.82 5.06 9.11
CA ARG A 67 8.14 4.86 8.49
C ARG A 67 9.29 4.80 9.52
N ASP A 68 9.13 5.48 10.66
CA ASP A 68 10.12 5.58 11.72
C ASP A 68 9.92 4.52 12.83
N LEU A 69 9.05 3.53 12.60
CA LEU A 69 8.85 2.40 13.53
C LEU A 69 10.18 1.64 13.71
N TRP A 70 10.64 1.54 14.96
CA TRP A 70 11.89 0.87 15.33
C TRP A 70 11.67 -0.63 15.43
N VAL A 71 12.31 -1.39 14.55
CA VAL A 71 12.12 -2.84 14.43
C VAL A 71 13.43 -3.55 14.06
N PRO A 72 13.58 -4.84 14.42
CA PRO A 72 14.64 -5.69 13.87
C PRO A 72 14.46 -5.86 12.36
N ILE A 73 15.54 -5.60 11.62
CA ILE A 73 15.66 -5.77 10.18
C ILE A 73 16.60 -6.96 9.91
N PRO A 74 16.16 -7.99 9.17
CA PRO A 74 16.97 -9.16 8.86
C PRO A 74 18.30 -8.77 8.19
N GLY A 75 19.42 -9.17 8.81
CA GLY A 75 20.76 -8.86 8.31
C GLY A 75 21.30 -7.46 8.62
N PHE A 76 20.50 -6.57 9.23
CA PHE A 76 20.89 -5.17 9.50
C PHE A 76 20.69 -4.72 10.96
N GLY A 77 20.24 -5.61 11.84
CA GLY A 77 19.97 -5.29 13.25
C GLY A 77 18.73 -4.42 13.41
N GLU A 78 18.58 -3.74 14.55
CA GLU A 78 17.44 -2.85 14.78
C GLU A 78 17.62 -1.52 14.05
N ASN A 79 16.61 -1.10 13.30
CA ASN A 79 16.55 0.23 12.72
C ASN A 79 15.11 0.69 12.50
N ARG A 80 14.94 1.89 11.94
CA ARG A 80 13.65 2.32 11.43
C ARG A 80 13.24 1.48 10.23
N ILE A 81 11.99 1.06 10.18
CA ILE A 81 11.48 0.16 9.15
C ILE A 81 11.71 0.68 7.72
N ASN A 82 11.69 2.00 7.51
CA ASN A 82 11.93 2.61 6.20
C ASN A 82 13.36 2.45 5.66
N THR A 83 14.33 2.13 6.52
CA THR A 83 15.72 1.92 6.11
C THR A 83 15.96 0.51 5.58
N ALA A 84 15.06 -0.45 5.83
CA ALA A 84 15.20 -1.84 5.39
C ALA A 84 15.44 -1.93 3.88
N HIS A 85 14.60 -1.24 3.09
CA HIS A 85 14.75 -1.18 1.64
C HIS A 85 16.09 -0.55 1.23
N TYR A 86 16.46 0.58 1.85
CA TYR A 86 17.68 1.33 1.53
C TYR A 86 18.95 0.52 1.82
N PHE A 87 19.06 -0.09 3.01
CA PHE A 87 20.24 -0.88 3.37
C PHE A 87 20.41 -2.10 2.47
N ALA A 88 19.30 -2.78 2.16
CA ALA A 88 19.32 -3.94 1.29
C ALA A 88 19.68 -3.59 -0.16
N GLU A 89 19.15 -2.50 -0.72
CA GLU A 89 19.55 -2.01 -2.06
C GLU A 89 21.01 -1.54 -2.10
N THR A 90 21.53 -1.00 -1.00
CA THR A 90 22.94 -0.58 -0.90
C THR A 90 23.89 -1.78 -0.83
N GLN A 91 23.48 -2.85 -0.13
CA GLN A 91 24.25 -4.09 -0.05
C GLN A 91 24.18 -4.89 -1.36
N GLN A 92 22.98 -5.05 -1.92
CA GLN A 92 22.71 -5.80 -3.14
C GLN A 92 21.55 -5.17 -3.92
N PRO A 93 21.82 -4.51 -5.05
CA PRO A 93 20.76 -3.93 -5.89
C PRO A 93 19.70 -4.97 -6.28
N GLY A 94 18.43 -4.61 -6.10
CA GLY A 94 17.26 -5.45 -6.35
C GLY A 94 16.75 -6.24 -5.14
N ASN A 95 17.50 -6.31 -4.02
CA ASN A 95 17.07 -7.02 -2.81
C ASN A 95 16.23 -6.17 -1.85
N GLY A 96 16.13 -4.86 -2.09
CA GLY A 96 15.38 -3.90 -1.26
C GLY A 96 13.97 -4.35 -0.89
N PRO A 97 13.10 -4.63 -1.88
CA PRO A 97 11.74 -5.07 -1.64
C PRO A 97 11.66 -6.37 -0.82
N GLY A 98 12.58 -7.31 -1.05
CA GLY A 98 12.62 -8.59 -0.37
C GLY A 98 12.89 -8.45 1.12
N VAL A 99 13.90 -7.65 1.50
CA VAL A 99 14.24 -7.41 2.90
C VAL A 99 13.15 -6.62 3.62
N LEU A 100 12.52 -5.63 2.97
CA LEU A 100 11.40 -4.90 3.57
C LEU A 100 10.19 -5.82 3.81
N LEU A 101 9.85 -6.66 2.82
CA LEU A 101 8.78 -7.66 2.95
C LEU A 101 9.07 -8.64 4.10
N GLU A 102 10.30 -9.13 4.21
CA GLU A 102 10.72 -10.03 5.28
C GLU A 102 10.69 -9.33 6.65
N THR A 103 11.10 -8.07 6.71
CA THR A 103 11.02 -7.24 7.93
C THR A 103 9.57 -7.16 8.42
N VAL A 104 8.62 -6.87 7.52
CA VAL A 104 7.20 -6.82 7.87
C VAL A 104 6.69 -8.20 8.29
N ARG A 105 7.07 -9.26 7.55
CA ARG A 105 6.68 -10.64 7.85
C ARG A 105 7.08 -11.06 9.26
N GLN A 106 8.33 -10.80 9.66
CA GLN A 106 8.87 -11.18 10.96
C GLN A 106 8.26 -10.36 12.11
N ASN A 107 8.15 -9.04 11.94
CA ASN A 107 7.72 -8.15 13.01
C ASN A 107 6.21 -8.21 13.27
N PHE A 108 5.39 -8.35 12.23
CA PHE A 108 3.93 -8.38 12.36
C PHE A 108 3.37 -9.80 12.45
N GLY A 109 4.19 -10.84 12.21
CA GLY A 109 3.76 -12.24 12.26
C GLY A 109 2.71 -12.60 11.20
N ILE A 110 2.68 -11.85 10.09
CA ILE A 110 1.74 -12.06 8.98
C ILE A 110 2.51 -12.65 7.80
N PRO A 111 2.04 -13.75 7.17
CA PRO A 111 2.63 -14.23 5.92
C PRO A 111 2.34 -13.19 4.83
N VAL A 112 3.39 -12.62 4.25
CA VAL A 112 3.29 -11.63 3.16
C VAL A 112 4.16 -12.13 2.03
N ASP A 113 3.54 -12.53 0.92
CA ASP A 113 4.26 -13.18 -0.19
C ASP A 113 4.51 -12.22 -1.36
N TYR A 114 3.73 -11.14 -1.43
CA TYR A 114 3.75 -10.20 -2.55
C TYR A 114 4.02 -8.78 -2.09
N PHE A 115 4.59 -7.98 -2.98
CA PHE A 115 4.72 -6.56 -2.79
C PHE A 115 4.29 -5.75 -4.01
N LEU A 116 3.81 -4.54 -3.79
CA LEU A 116 3.55 -3.52 -4.81
C LEU A 116 4.40 -2.29 -4.47
N ARG A 117 5.53 -2.14 -5.17
CA ARG A 117 6.39 -0.95 -5.07
C ARG A 117 5.88 0.11 -6.03
N MET A 118 5.36 1.20 -5.48
CA MET A 118 4.85 2.33 -6.26
C MET A 118 5.98 3.32 -6.58
N ARG A 119 6.02 3.77 -7.84
CA ARG A 119 6.91 4.83 -8.31
C ARG A 119 6.16 6.16 -8.41
N PHE A 120 6.65 7.22 -7.78
CA PHE A 120 5.96 8.51 -7.77
C PHE A 120 5.78 9.13 -9.15
N GLU A 121 6.66 8.85 -10.10
CA GLU A 121 6.57 9.33 -11.49
C GLU A 121 5.27 8.88 -12.17
N GLY A 122 4.76 7.69 -11.81
CA GLY A 122 3.54 7.13 -12.39
C GLY A 122 2.25 7.67 -11.80
N PHE A 123 2.28 8.26 -10.60
CA PHE A 123 1.07 8.74 -9.90
C PHE A 123 0.30 9.78 -10.73
N ARG A 124 1.02 10.71 -11.35
CA ARG A 124 0.41 11.75 -12.21
C ARG A 124 -0.40 11.12 -13.36
N GLY A 125 0.16 10.09 -14.00
CA GLY A 125 -0.50 9.41 -15.12
C GLY A 125 -1.76 8.64 -14.71
N VAL A 126 -1.77 8.07 -13.50
CA VAL A 126 -2.96 7.42 -12.93
C VAL A 126 -4.08 8.43 -12.73
N VAL A 127 -3.81 9.54 -12.04
CA VAL A 127 -4.83 10.57 -11.78
C VAL A 127 -5.32 11.23 -13.08
N GLU A 128 -4.45 11.37 -14.08
CA GLU A 128 -4.83 11.86 -15.41
C GLU A 128 -5.75 10.87 -16.15
N ALA A 129 -5.46 9.57 -16.11
CA ALA A 129 -6.32 8.54 -16.68
C ALA A 129 -7.72 8.49 -16.03
N MET A 130 -7.78 8.75 -14.72
CA MET A 130 -9.01 8.86 -13.93
C MET A 130 -9.83 10.12 -14.25
N ASP A 131 -9.23 11.09 -14.95
CA ASP A 131 -9.76 12.44 -15.11
C ASP A 131 -10.01 13.12 -13.76
N GLY A 132 -8.96 13.15 -12.94
CA GLY A 132 -8.96 13.73 -11.61
C GLY A 132 -9.49 12.80 -10.51
N VAL A 133 -9.37 13.28 -9.27
CA VAL A 133 -9.81 12.60 -8.05
C VAL A 133 -10.66 13.56 -7.22
N ASP A 134 -11.76 13.06 -6.65
CA ASP A 134 -12.59 13.83 -5.72
C ASP A 134 -12.06 13.62 -4.30
N LEU A 135 -11.37 14.64 -3.79
CA LEU A 135 -10.82 14.67 -2.45
C LEU A 135 -11.87 15.15 -1.47
N GLU A 136 -12.21 14.33 -0.48
CA GLU A 136 -13.14 14.69 0.59
C GLU A 136 -12.37 14.90 1.91
N LEU A 137 -12.42 16.12 2.43
CA LEU A 137 -11.67 16.55 3.60
C LEU A 137 -12.60 16.84 4.77
N GLU A 138 -12.43 16.09 5.86
CA GLU A 138 -13.10 16.33 7.14
C GLU A 138 -12.42 17.46 7.93
N LYS A 139 -11.14 17.72 7.67
CA LYS A 139 -10.36 18.81 8.26
C LYS A 139 -9.45 19.47 7.22
N PRO A 140 -9.05 20.75 7.39
CA PRO A 140 -8.17 21.42 6.45
C PRO A 140 -6.82 20.72 6.32
N MET A 141 -6.34 20.54 5.09
CA MET A 141 -5.12 19.79 4.80
C MET A 141 -4.48 20.26 3.49
N ALA A 142 -3.14 20.39 3.49
CA ALA A 142 -2.35 20.76 2.31
C ALA A 142 -2.89 22.00 1.56
N GLY A 143 -3.36 23.01 2.29
CA GLY A 143 -3.90 24.26 1.74
C GLY A 143 -5.35 24.19 1.22
N TYR A 144 -6.05 23.08 1.44
CA TYR A 144 -7.48 22.93 1.11
C TYR A 144 -8.34 23.01 2.39
N PRO A 145 -9.48 23.74 2.36
CA PRO A 145 -10.44 23.73 3.46
C PRO A 145 -11.23 22.41 3.51
N THR A 146 -12.06 22.24 4.54
CA THR A 146 -12.99 21.12 4.62
C THR A 146 -13.95 21.10 3.42
N GLY A 147 -14.44 19.90 3.07
CA GLY A 147 -15.38 19.68 1.97
C GLY A 147 -14.80 18.86 0.82
N VAL A 148 -15.50 18.88 -0.32
CA VAL A 148 -15.17 18.09 -1.51
C VAL A 148 -14.45 18.94 -2.55
N HIS A 149 -13.28 18.49 -3.00
CA HIS A 149 -12.43 19.18 -3.95
C HIS A 149 -12.05 18.25 -5.11
N HIS A 150 -12.35 18.64 -6.34
CA HIS A 150 -11.90 17.90 -7.51
C HIS A 150 -10.47 18.28 -7.89
N LEU A 151 -9.53 17.36 -7.73
CA LEU A 151 -8.11 17.57 -8.01
C LEU A 151 -7.69 16.89 -9.31
N LYS A 152 -7.29 17.71 -10.30
CA LYS A 152 -6.56 17.23 -11.47
C LYS A 152 -5.15 16.79 -11.10
N ALA A 153 -4.51 16.01 -11.97
CA ALA A 153 -3.23 15.34 -11.73
C ALA A 153 -2.13 16.23 -11.10
N ARG A 154 -1.95 17.48 -11.56
CA ARG A 154 -0.96 18.39 -10.94
C ARG A 154 -1.30 18.77 -9.50
N LYS A 155 -2.57 19.08 -9.21
CA LYS A 155 -3.04 19.44 -7.87
C LYS A 155 -3.03 18.24 -6.94
N ALA A 156 -3.43 17.05 -7.43
CA ALA A 156 -3.35 15.82 -6.67
C ALA A 156 -1.90 15.46 -6.31
N LEU A 157 -0.95 15.64 -7.24
CA LEU A 157 0.47 15.44 -6.98
C LEU A 157 1.00 16.45 -5.95
N ALA A 158 0.61 17.72 -6.08
CA ALA A 158 0.98 18.74 -5.10
C ALA A 158 0.42 18.41 -3.71
N PHE A 159 -0.82 17.93 -3.64
CA PHE A 159 -1.44 17.51 -2.39
C PHE A 159 -0.65 16.39 -1.71
N VAL A 160 -0.32 15.28 -2.39
CA VAL A 160 0.43 14.18 -1.75
C VAL A 160 1.87 14.53 -1.39
N ARG A 161 2.48 15.50 -2.11
CA ARG A 161 3.84 15.98 -1.84
C ARG A 161 3.90 17.08 -0.79
N ASP A 162 2.77 17.60 -0.35
CA ASP A 162 2.76 18.66 0.64
C ASP A 162 3.36 18.15 1.97
N ARG A 163 4.32 18.92 2.47
CA ARG A 163 5.03 18.68 3.73
C ARG A 163 4.74 19.79 4.76
N SER A 164 3.71 20.61 4.53
CA SER A 164 3.37 21.72 5.43
C SER A 164 2.72 21.25 6.74
N GLY A 165 2.26 20.00 6.78
CA GLY A 165 1.80 19.34 7.99
C GLY A 165 2.87 19.20 9.07
N SER A 166 2.50 19.37 10.32
CA SER A 166 3.41 19.48 11.47
C SER A 166 4.10 18.17 11.88
N ASP A 167 3.64 17.00 11.42
CA ASP A 167 4.14 15.69 11.87
C ASP A 167 3.93 14.58 10.81
N ASP A 168 4.71 13.50 10.88
CA ASP A 168 4.66 12.35 9.97
C ASP A 168 3.31 11.62 10.03
N PHE A 169 2.63 11.60 11.17
CA PHE A 169 1.26 11.07 11.28
C PHE A 169 0.26 11.86 10.41
N PHE A 170 0.43 13.17 10.30
CA PHE A 170 -0.42 13.99 9.44
C PHE A 170 -0.17 13.66 7.96
N ARG A 171 1.08 13.39 7.57
CA ARG A 171 1.43 12.94 6.21
C ARG A 171 0.87 11.56 5.89
N MET A 172 0.86 10.65 6.86
CA MET A 172 0.24 9.33 6.73
C MET A 172 -1.27 9.47 6.51
N GLU A 173 -1.93 10.28 7.32
CA GLU A 173 -3.35 10.59 7.16
C GLU A 173 -3.65 11.21 5.79
N GLN A 174 -2.83 12.15 5.34
CA GLN A 174 -2.94 12.75 4.00
C GLN A 174 -2.88 11.72 2.88
N SER A 175 -1.99 10.73 3.00
CA SER A 175 -1.87 9.63 2.04
C SER A 175 -3.07 8.68 2.10
N GLN A 176 -3.61 8.40 3.30
CA GLN A 176 -4.83 7.61 3.45
C GLN A 176 -6.06 8.29 2.85
N VAL A 177 -6.22 9.59 3.10
CA VAL A 177 -7.30 10.40 2.51
C VAL A 177 -7.21 10.36 1.00
N MET A 178 -6.02 10.51 0.41
CA MET A 178 -5.84 10.40 -1.03
C MET A 178 -6.20 9.00 -1.56
N LEU A 179 -5.74 7.93 -0.90
CA LEU A 179 -6.04 6.55 -1.31
C LEU A 179 -7.56 6.26 -1.26
N LYS A 180 -8.21 6.63 -0.15
CA LYS A 180 -9.67 6.52 0.01
C LYS A 180 -10.42 7.31 -1.06
N SER A 181 -9.95 8.52 -1.37
CA SER A 181 -10.53 9.38 -2.41
C SER A 181 -10.39 8.78 -3.81
N ILE A 182 -9.24 8.18 -4.13
CA ILE A 182 -9.01 7.45 -5.39
C ILE A 182 -9.98 6.29 -5.51
N ILE A 183 -10.08 5.47 -4.46
CA ILE A 183 -10.99 4.32 -4.43
C ILE A 183 -12.43 4.77 -4.61
N LYS A 184 -12.90 5.72 -3.79
CA LYS A 184 -14.27 6.26 -3.85
C LYS A 184 -14.59 6.87 -5.22
N THR A 185 -13.63 7.58 -5.82
CA THR A 185 -13.79 8.13 -7.17
C THR A 185 -13.95 7.02 -8.20
N MET A 186 -13.12 5.97 -8.15
CA MET A 186 -13.17 4.84 -9.09
C MET A 186 -14.39 3.95 -8.91
N SER A 187 -14.98 3.90 -7.73
CA SER A 187 -16.22 3.17 -7.47
C SER A 187 -17.44 3.80 -8.15
N LYS A 188 -17.38 5.08 -8.55
CA LYS A 188 -18.50 5.75 -9.23
C LYS A 188 -18.77 5.13 -10.60
N PRO A 189 -20.03 4.80 -10.94
CA PRO A 189 -20.38 4.20 -12.24
C PRO A 189 -19.91 5.01 -13.45
N GLU A 190 -19.89 6.34 -13.35
CA GLU A 190 -19.40 7.26 -14.38
C GLU A 190 -17.91 7.06 -14.74
N LYS A 191 -17.11 6.51 -13.81
CA LYS A 191 -15.67 6.25 -14.01
C LYS A 191 -15.39 4.84 -14.54
N TRP A 192 -16.37 3.94 -14.57
CA TRP A 192 -16.17 2.54 -14.99
C TRP A 192 -15.60 2.39 -16.40
N PRO A 193 -16.02 3.17 -17.42
CA PRO A 193 -15.40 3.11 -18.74
C PRO A 193 -13.90 3.46 -18.76
N ARG A 194 -13.40 4.18 -17.75
CA ARG A 194 -11.98 4.55 -17.60
C ARG A 194 -11.16 3.50 -16.86
N ILE A 195 -11.78 2.52 -16.19
CA ILE A 195 -11.07 1.47 -15.43
C ILE A 195 -9.95 0.81 -16.27
N PRO A 196 -10.15 0.42 -17.55
CA PRO A 196 -9.08 -0.21 -18.32
C PRO A 196 -7.84 0.68 -18.51
N VAL A 197 -8.03 1.98 -18.80
CA VAL A 197 -6.91 2.92 -19.00
C VAL A 197 -6.23 3.27 -17.67
N VAL A 198 -7.00 3.41 -16.59
CA VAL A 198 -6.49 3.65 -15.24
C VAL A 198 -5.67 2.46 -14.76
N LEU A 199 -6.17 1.24 -14.95
CA LEU A 199 -5.47 0.02 -14.60
C LEU A 199 -4.15 -0.09 -15.38
N SER A 200 -4.15 0.17 -16.69
CA SER A 200 -2.93 0.19 -17.50
C SER A 200 -1.89 1.20 -16.98
N ALA A 201 -2.33 2.41 -16.58
CA ALA A 201 -1.46 3.41 -15.98
C ALA A 201 -0.91 2.96 -14.61
N ALA A 202 -1.76 2.39 -13.75
CA ALA A 202 -1.38 1.88 -12.44
C ALA A 202 -0.38 0.72 -12.55
N MET A 203 -0.58 -0.20 -13.49
CA MET A 203 0.33 -1.31 -13.76
C MET A 203 1.74 -0.83 -14.18
N LYS A 204 1.83 0.27 -14.93
CA LYS A 204 3.14 0.87 -15.30
C LYS A 204 3.83 1.53 -14.11
N MET A 205 3.06 2.06 -13.17
CA MET A 205 3.56 2.70 -11.94
C MET A 205 4.15 1.68 -10.96
N VAL A 206 3.60 0.46 -10.94
CA VAL A 206 3.95 -0.57 -9.96
C VAL A 206 5.11 -1.45 -10.45
N ASN A 207 6.05 -1.69 -9.55
CA ASN A 207 7.01 -2.79 -9.66
C ASN A 207 6.65 -3.85 -8.61
N THR A 208 6.53 -5.12 -9.01
CA THR A 208 5.95 -6.17 -8.17
C THR A 208 6.53 -7.54 -8.48
N ASN A 209 6.48 -8.44 -7.51
CA ASN A 209 6.64 -9.89 -7.69
C ASN A 209 5.29 -10.62 -7.86
N LEU A 210 4.16 -9.91 -7.90
CA LEU A 210 2.83 -10.48 -8.10
C LEU A 210 2.72 -11.07 -9.52
N PRO A 211 2.49 -12.38 -9.67
CA PRO A 211 2.38 -13.01 -10.97
C PRO A 211 1.26 -12.41 -11.82
N ALA A 212 1.47 -12.33 -13.15
CA ALA A 212 0.49 -11.78 -14.10
C ALA A 212 -0.91 -12.41 -13.96
N TRP A 213 -0.98 -13.72 -13.69
CA TRP A 213 -2.23 -14.46 -13.54
C TRP A 213 -3.00 -14.13 -12.26
N MET A 214 -2.37 -13.51 -11.25
CA MET A 214 -3.07 -13.07 -10.03
C MET A 214 -3.78 -11.73 -10.21
N TRP A 215 -3.42 -10.92 -11.22
CA TRP A 215 -4.04 -9.61 -11.41
C TRP A 215 -5.56 -9.67 -11.68
N PRO A 216 -6.07 -10.52 -12.58
CA PRO A 216 -7.52 -10.69 -12.75
C PRO A 216 -8.22 -11.07 -11.44
N ARG A 217 -7.60 -11.95 -10.65
CA ARG A 217 -8.09 -12.37 -9.33
C ARG A 217 -8.14 -11.20 -8.35
N MET A 218 -7.12 -10.37 -8.29
CA MET A 218 -7.10 -9.17 -7.43
C MET A 218 -8.18 -8.17 -7.82
N ILE A 219 -8.33 -7.92 -9.13
CA ILE A 219 -9.33 -7.00 -9.66
C ILE A 219 -10.74 -7.51 -9.34
N MET A 220 -11.01 -8.80 -9.55
CA MET A 220 -12.29 -9.40 -9.22
C MET A 220 -12.59 -9.35 -7.72
N SER A 221 -11.59 -9.58 -6.87
CA SER A 221 -11.73 -9.48 -5.41
C SER A 221 -12.12 -8.06 -5.00
N PHE A 222 -11.47 -7.05 -5.59
CA PHE A 222 -11.81 -5.65 -5.32
C PHE A 222 -13.23 -5.28 -5.76
N LEU A 223 -13.66 -5.73 -6.94
CA LEU A 223 -15.02 -5.52 -7.42
C LEU A 223 -16.07 -6.24 -6.58
N TRP A 224 -15.74 -7.43 -6.07
CA TRP A 224 -16.61 -8.24 -5.23
C TRP A 224 -16.78 -7.66 -3.82
N VAL A 225 -15.69 -7.21 -3.21
CA VAL A 225 -15.67 -6.59 -1.88
C VAL A 225 -16.38 -5.23 -1.90
N GLY A 226 -16.18 -4.46 -2.97
CA GLY A 226 -16.73 -3.11 -3.10
C GLY A 226 -16.06 -2.09 -2.16
N PRO A 227 -16.44 -0.81 -2.23
CA PRO A 227 -15.84 0.24 -1.41
C PRO A 227 -16.16 0.11 0.09
N ASP A 228 -17.32 -0.42 0.44
CA ASP A 228 -17.79 -0.52 1.83
C ASP A 228 -17.07 -1.61 2.63
N GLY A 229 -16.47 -2.60 1.95
CA GLY A 229 -15.67 -3.65 2.57
C GLY A 229 -14.20 -3.28 2.80
N ILE A 230 -13.81 -2.02 2.56
CA ILE A 230 -12.42 -1.54 2.71
C ILE A 230 -12.24 -0.89 4.08
N ASP A 231 -11.46 -1.54 4.94
CA ASP A 231 -11.06 -1.05 6.25
C ASP A 231 -9.63 -0.52 6.20
N SER A 232 -9.46 0.79 6.37
CA SER A 232 -8.16 1.46 6.37
C SER A 232 -7.84 1.97 7.76
N ARG A 233 -6.76 1.45 8.36
CA ARG A 233 -6.31 1.80 9.72
C ARG A 233 -4.86 2.22 9.73
N ILE A 234 -4.45 2.94 10.77
CA ILE A 234 -3.09 3.43 10.96
C ILE A 234 -2.58 2.88 12.29
N ILE A 235 -1.30 2.50 12.36
CA ILE A 235 -0.63 2.40 13.66
C ILE A 235 -0.41 3.82 14.16
N ASP A 236 -1.30 4.28 15.02
CA ASP A 236 -1.36 5.66 15.49
C ASP A 236 -0.35 5.96 16.62
N ARG A 237 -0.46 7.17 17.17
CA ARG A 237 0.41 7.66 18.25
C ARG A 237 0.21 6.93 19.58
N GLU A 238 -0.93 6.28 19.80
CA GLU A 238 -1.20 5.54 21.03
C GLU A 238 -0.50 4.18 21.00
N MET A 239 -0.29 3.65 19.79
CA MET A 239 0.37 2.37 19.54
C MET A 239 1.90 2.46 19.49
N VAL A 240 2.50 3.64 19.63
CA VAL A 240 3.95 3.83 19.60
C VAL A 240 4.44 4.80 20.66
N THR A 241 5.69 4.69 21.06
CA THR A 241 6.35 5.62 22.00
C THR A 241 7.51 6.32 21.30
N PRO A 242 7.51 7.66 21.20
CA PRO A 242 8.66 8.41 20.68
C PRO A 242 9.90 8.15 21.53
N PHE A 243 11.02 7.85 20.89
CA PHE A 243 12.30 7.61 21.54
C PHE A 243 13.43 8.24 20.72
N THR A 244 14.52 8.61 21.39
CA THR A 244 15.74 9.09 20.73
C THR A 244 16.84 8.10 21.04
N THR A 245 17.43 7.51 20.00
CA THR A 245 18.53 6.55 20.16
C THR A 245 19.79 7.23 20.70
N ASP A 246 20.75 6.43 21.19
CA ASP A 246 22.05 6.93 21.64
C ASP A 246 22.82 7.70 20.55
N GLN A 247 22.49 7.43 19.27
CA GLN A 247 23.04 8.13 18.10
C GLN A 247 22.26 9.40 17.72
N GLY A 248 21.28 9.82 18.53
CA GLY A 248 20.47 11.02 18.31
C GLY A 248 19.35 10.87 17.27
N ALA A 249 19.05 9.66 16.81
CA ALA A 249 17.98 9.45 15.83
C ALA A 249 16.62 9.38 16.54
N GLN A 250 15.63 10.14 16.04
CA GLN A 250 14.25 10.05 16.48
C GLN A 250 13.57 8.83 15.85
N VAL A 251 12.95 8.00 16.69
CA VAL A 251 12.35 6.72 16.31
C VAL A 251 11.04 6.50 17.08
N LEU A 252 10.22 5.57 16.60
CA LEU A 252 8.96 5.20 17.23
C LEU A 252 9.06 3.75 17.73
N LEU A 253 9.12 3.57 19.05
CA LEU A 253 9.12 2.23 19.65
C LEU A 253 7.70 1.63 19.58
N PRO A 254 7.53 0.43 19.02
CA PRO A 254 6.22 -0.21 18.89
C PRO A 254 5.67 -0.66 20.25
N ASN A 255 4.39 -0.35 20.52
CA ASN A 255 3.63 -1.01 21.58
C ASN A 255 2.91 -2.24 21.02
N TRP A 256 3.60 -3.38 21.00
CA TRP A 256 3.05 -4.63 20.48
C TRP A 256 1.78 -5.11 21.21
N GLY A 257 1.56 -4.68 22.46
CA GLY A 257 0.34 -4.96 23.22
C GLY A 257 -0.91 -4.36 22.59
N LEU A 258 -0.77 -3.23 21.89
CA LEU A 258 -1.85 -2.56 21.16
C LEU A 258 -1.85 -2.90 19.65
N ILE A 259 -0.67 -3.04 19.06
CA ILE A 259 -0.52 -3.37 17.62
C ILE A 259 -1.00 -4.80 17.32
N ASN A 260 -0.64 -5.80 18.14
CA ASN A 260 -0.95 -7.19 17.83
C ASN A 260 -2.46 -7.50 17.82
N PRO A 261 -3.29 -6.96 18.74
CA PRO A 261 -4.75 -7.04 18.61
C PRO A 261 -5.27 -6.49 17.28
N LEU A 262 -4.82 -5.30 16.88
CA LEU A 262 -5.22 -4.67 15.61
C LEU A 262 -4.84 -5.55 14.41
N VAL A 263 -3.59 -6.04 14.37
CA VAL A 263 -3.09 -6.90 13.30
C VAL A 263 -3.89 -8.21 13.23
N ARG A 264 -4.18 -8.86 14.36
CA ARG A 264 -5.00 -10.07 14.37
C ARG A 264 -6.42 -9.79 13.87
N GLU A 265 -7.02 -8.69 14.32
CA GLU A 265 -8.35 -8.28 13.89
C GLU A 265 -8.42 -8.01 12.38
N MET A 266 -7.37 -7.47 11.78
CA MET A 266 -7.40 -7.15 10.34
C MET A 266 -6.97 -8.33 9.46
N PHE A 267 -6.00 -9.14 9.89
CA PHE A 267 -5.32 -10.12 9.03
C PHE A 267 -5.61 -11.58 9.38
N GLN A 268 -6.29 -11.84 10.49
CA GLN A 268 -6.60 -13.18 11.00
C GLN A 268 -8.08 -13.37 11.36
N ARG A 269 -8.96 -12.54 10.80
CA ARG A 269 -10.42 -12.74 10.83
C ARG A 269 -10.82 -14.10 10.26
#